data_AF-A0A9J6DBD0-F1
#
_entry.id   AF-A0A9J6DBD0-F1
#
_cell.length_a   1.000
_cell.length_b   1.000
_cell.length_c   1.000
_cell.angle_alpha   90.00
_cell.angle_beta   90.00
_cell.angle_gamma   90.00
#
_symmetry.space_group_name_H-M   'P 1'
#
loop_
_entity.id
_entity.type
_entity.pdbx_description
1 polymer ?
#
loop_
_entity_poly.entity_id
_entity_poly.type
_entity_poly.pdbx_seq_one_letter_code
_entity_poly.pdbx_strand_id
1 'polypeptide(L)'
;MSSLIKRTAAFTNVSERALYKWVAEHNKHGEVLSPKTPSHGGRGRDREQLLDDFNFGVLRRVMHGFCKRQEIPTVRKLAAYFKDDSLPSISATTIHRMLLKVRFRYKKLSRNSLLIKAAHIIQWRRKYLRQIKEVRRQR
;
A
#
# COMPACT_ATOMS: atom_id res chain seq x y z
N MET A 1 -0.39 4.01 49.47
CA MET A 1 -0.31 4.27 48.01
C MET A 1 0.15 5.69 47.68
N SER A 2 -0.45 6.73 48.26
CA SER A 2 -0.08 8.14 47.99
C SER A 2 1.40 8.46 48.31
N SER A 3 1.95 7.96 49.43
CA SER A 3 3.36 8.18 49.80
C SER A 3 4.38 7.55 48.83
N LEU A 4 4.05 6.38 48.25
CA LEU A 4 4.89 5.70 47.27
C LEU A 4 4.92 6.49 45.96
N ILE A 5 3.75 6.95 45.49
CA ILE A 5 3.62 7.74 44.26
C ILE A 5 4.39 9.05 44.36
N LYS A 6 4.33 9.74 45.52
CA LYS A 6 5.11 10.97 45.76
C LYS A 6 6.62 10.74 45.68
N ARG A 7 7.11 9.64 46.29
CA ARG A 7 8.52 9.25 46.20
C ARG A 7 8.92 8.93 44.76
N THR A 8 8.15 8.09 44.07
CA THR A 8 8.42 7.72 42.68
C THR A 8 8.41 8.95 41.77
N ALA A 9 7.46 9.87 41.94
CA ALA A 9 7.39 11.13 41.18
C ALA A 9 8.68 11.96 41.33
N ALA A 10 9.19 12.08 42.56
CA ALA A 10 10.44 12.78 42.84
C ALA A 10 11.66 12.08 42.22
N PHE A 11 11.72 10.74 42.30
CA PHE A 11 12.84 9.97 41.74
C PHE A 11 12.86 9.93 40.21
N THR A 12 11.70 9.73 39.57
CA THR A 12 11.60 9.59 38.10
C THR A 12 11.39 10.91 37.40
N ASN A 13 11.25 12.02 38.15
CA ASN A 13 10.87 13.34 37.64
C ASN A 13 9.62 13.30 36.73
N VAL A 14 8.62 12.53 37.15
CA VAL A 14 7.33 12.39 36.46
C VAL A 14 6.24 12.95 37.35
N SER A 15 5.27 13.67 36.76
CA SER A 15 4.16 14.23 37.54
C SER A 15 3.36 13.14 38.29
N GLU A 16 2.93 13.42 39.52
CA GLU A 16 2.09 12.51 40.31
C GLU A 16 0.84 12.09 39.53
N ARG A 17 0.24 13.02 38.76
CA ARG A 17 -0.94 12.77 37.92
C ARG A 17 -0.70 11.68 36.87
N ALA A 18 0.46 11.65 36.24
CA ALA A 18 0.80 10.63 35.25
C ALA A 18 0.95 9.25 35.91
N LEU A 19 1.58 9.19 37.08
CA LEU A 19 1.69 7.95 37.86
C LEU A 19 0.32 7.40 38.27
N TYR A 20 -0.58 8.25 38.78
CA TYR A 20 -1.95 7.84 39.11
C TYR A 20 -2.69 7.31 37.87
N LYS A 21 -2.53 7.97 36.72
CA LYS A 21 -3.13 7.54 35.45
C LYS A 21 -2.60 6.16 35.03
N TRP A 22 -1.29 5.95 35.04
CA TRP A 22 -0.69 4.67 34.66
C TRP A 22 -1.06 3.53 35.61
N VAL A 23 -1.11 3.78 36.93
CA VAL A 23 -1.57 2.79 37.90
C VAL A 23 -3.03 2.40 37.62
N ALA A 24 -3.90 3.37 37.31
CA ALA A 24 -5.29 3.09 36.95
C ALA A 24 -5.42 2.33 35.62
N GLU A 25 -4.60 2.64 34.61
CA GLU A 25 -4.56 1.92 33.33
C GLU A 25 -4.06 0.49 33.51
N HIS A 26 -2.97 0.30 34.26
CA HIS A 26 -2.41 -1.01 34.59
C HIS A 26 -3.41 -1.87 35.36
N ASN A 27 -4.11 -1.32 36.35
CA ASN A 27 -5.11 -2.06 37.11
C ASN A 27 -6.30 -2.52 36.25
N LYS A 28 -6.60 -1.82 35.15
CA LYS A 28 -7.68 -2.17 34.23
C LYS A 28 -7.26 -3.15 33.14
N HIS A 29 -6.06 -2.97 32.57
CA HIS A 29 -5.63 -3.68 31.37
C HIS A 29 -4.48 -4.67 31.60
N GLY A 30 -3.88 -4.68 32.81
CA GLY A 30 -2.69 -5.47 33.12
C GLY A 30 -1.38 -4.89 32.56
N GLU A 31 -1.46 -3.83 31.75
CA GLU A 31 -0.33 -3.16 31.14
C GLU A 31 -0.60 -1.66 30.94
N VAL A 32 0.47 -0.86 30.85
CA VAL A 32 0.38 0.57 30.52
C VAL A 32 0.59 0.71 29.01
N LEU A 33 -0.49 1.01 28.29
CA LEU A 33 -0.43 1.22 26.85
C LEU A 33 0.17 2.58 26.51
N SER A 34 0.95 2.62 25.43
CA SER A 34 1.38 3.89 24.84
C SER A 34 0.16 4.76 24.52
N PRO A 35 0.19 6.08 24.82
CA PRO A 35 -0.90 6.97 24.48
C PRO A 35 -1.25 6.84 23.00
N LYS A 36 -2.52 6.52 22.70
CA LYS A 36 -3.04 6.59 21.33
C LYS A 36 -3.14 8.06 20.95
N THR A 37 -2.02 8.68 20.64
CA THR A 37 -2.05 9.99 19.99
C THR A 37 -2.75 9.79 18.64
N PRO A 38 -3.76 10.60 18.29
CA PRO A 38 -4.20 10.63 16.91
C PRO A 38 -2.94 10.95 16.10
N SER A 39 -2.51 9.98 15.29
CA SER A 39 -1.35 10.17 14.42
C SER A 39 -1.53 11.53 13.75
N HIS A 40 -0.53 12.40 13.91
CA HIS A 40 -0.48 13.68 13.19
C HIS A 40 -0.42 13.47 11.65
N GLY A 41 -0.48 12.22 11.16
CA GLY A 41 -0.95 11.87 9.83
C GLY A 41 -2.45 12.15 9.67
N GLY A 42 -2.80 13.42 9.60
CA GLY A 42 -4.17 13.92 9.46
C GLY A 42 -4.92 13.31 8.28
N ARG A 43 -6.24 13.08 8.47
CA ARG A 43 -7.31 12.87 7.46
C ARG A 43 -6.96 12.12 6.14
N GLY A 44 -5.89 11.32 6.12
CA GLY A 44 -5.30 10.77 4.91
C GLY A 44 -5.50 9.28 4.75
N ARG A 45 -6.33 8.69 5.63
CA ARG A 45 -6.63 7.25 5.61
C ARG A 45 -7.42 6.80 4.37
N ASP A 46 -7.89 7.73 3.53
CA ASP A 46 -8.67 7.37 2.34
C ASP A 46 -7.91 7.49 1.03
N ARG A 47 -6.59 7.62 1.04
CA ARG A 47 -5.82 7.45 -0.21
C ARG A 47 -5.85 6.01 -0.71
N GLU A 48 -6.03 5.04 0.18
CA GLU A 48 -6.28 3.65 -0.18
C GLU A 48 -7.73 3.43 -0.65
N GLN A 49 -8.69 4.20 -0.14
CA GLN A 49 -10.08 4.21 -0.59
C GLN A 49 -10.26 4.91 -1.95
N LEU A 50 -9.43 5.91 -2.28
CA LEU A 50 -9.40 6.55 -3.60
C LEU A 50 -9.02 5.56 -4.72
N LEU A 51 -8.35 4.46 -4.38
CA LEU A 51 -7.89 3.45 -5.31
C LEU A 51 -8.81 2.24 -5.31
N ASP A 52 -9.95 2.43 -5.96
CA ASP A 52 -10.95 1.40 -6.23
C ASP A 52 -10.45 0.33 -7.22
N ASP A 53 -11.07 -0.85 -7.19
CA ASP A 53 -10.75 -1.98 -8.07
C ASP A 53 -10.90 -1.63 -9.56
N PHE A 54 -11.83 -0.73 -9.87
CA PHE A 54 -11.99 -0.15 -11.20
C PHE A 54 -10.70 0.52 -11.69
N ASN A 55 -10.07 1.36 -10.85
CA ASN A 55 -8.85 2.08 -11.19
C ASN A 55 -7.68 1.11 -11.47
N PHE A 56 -7.61 0.00 -10.73
CA PHE A 56 -6.64 -1.06 -11.03
C PHE A 56 -6.92 -1.78 -12.35
N GLY A 57 -8.18 -1.95 -12.72
CA GLY A 57 -8.61 -2.47 -14.02
C GLY A 57 -8.14 -1.59 -15.19
N VAL A 58 -8.41 -0.29 -15.11
CA VAL A 58 -7.97 0.70 -16.11
C VAL A 58 -6.45 0.71 -16.24
N LEU A 59 -5.72 0.78 -15.12
CA LEU A 59 -4.25 0.77 -15.13
C LEU A 59 -3.67 -0.50 -15.79
N ARG A 60 -4.25 -1.68 -15.51
CA ARG A 60 -3.84 -2.93 -16.18
C ARG A 60 -4.06 -2.87 -17.68
N ARG A 61 -5.20 -2.32 -18.13
CA ARG A 61 -5.54 -2.21 -19.55
C ARG A 61 -4.55 -1.32 -20.29
N VAL A 62 -4.29 -0.13 -19.75
CA VAL A 62 -3.31 0.83 -20.30
C VAL A 62 -1.93 0.20 -20.38
N MET A 63 -1.47 -0.43 -19.30
CA MET A 63 -0.22 -1.19 -19.26
C MET A 63 -0.10 -2.25 -20.35
N HIS A 64 -1.17 -3.03 -20.53
CA HIS A 64 -1.23 -4.02 -21.59
C HIS A 64 -1.21 -3.40 -22.99
N GLY A 65 -1.81 -2.23 -23.17
CA GLY A 65 -1.73 -1.44 -24.40
C GLY A 65 -0.30 -1.08 -24.76
N PHE A 66 0.47 -0.51 -23.82
CA PHE A 66 1.90 -0.22 -24.02
C PHE A 66 2.70 -1.48 -24.39
N CYS A 67 2.44 -2.60 -23.71
CA CYS A 67 3.11 -3.86 -24.02
C CYS A 67 2.77 -4.41 -25.41
N LYS A 68 1.52 -4.23 -25.88
CA LYS A 68 1.11 -4.60 -27.26
C LYS A 68 1.81 -3.76 -28.31
N ARG A 69 2.05 -2.47 -28.04
CA ARG A 69 2.79 -1.56 -28.91
C ARG A 69 4.32 -1.72 -28.82
N GLN A 70 4.81 -2.69 -28.03
CA GLN A 70 6.24 -2.88 -27.74
C GLN A 70 6.92 -1.65 -27.10
N GLU A 71 6.14 -0.77 -26.47
CA GLU A 71 6.65 0.40 -25.78
C GLU A 71 6.91 0.07 -24.31
N ILE A 72 8.02 0.58 -23.76
CA ILE A 72 8.31 0.45 -22.32
C ILE A 72 7.32 1.35 -21.55
N PRO A 73 6.46 0.79 -20.68
CA PRO A 73 5.56 1.58 -19.87
C PRO A 73 6.31 2.10 -18.65
N THR A 74 6.56 3.41 -18.61
CA THR A 74 7.18 4.09 -17.47
C THR A 74 6.11 4.91 -16.74
N VAL A 75 6.28 5.14 -15.43
CA VAL A 75 5.36 5.97 -14.63
C VAL A 75 5.06 7.32 -15.29
N ARG A 76 6.08 7.97 -15.88
CA ARG A 76 5.92 9.24 -16.61
C ARG A 76 5.03 9.12 -17.84
N LYS A 77 5.16 8.05 -18.62
CA LYS A 77 4.33 7.80 -19.82
C LYS A 77 2.88 7.52 -19.46
N LEU A 78 2.66 6.79 -18.37
CA LEU A 78 1.31 6.59 -17.84
C LEU A 78 0.69 7.90 -17.38
N ALA A 79 1.46 8.72 -16.65
CA ALA A 79 0.96 10.01 -16.17
C ALA A 79 0.58 10.95 -17.33
N ALA A 80 1.33 10.91 -18.44
CA ALA A 80 0.95 11.61 -19.67
C ALA A 80 -0.34 11.03 -20.27
N TYR A 81 -0.40 9.71 -20.43
CA TYR A 81 -1.57 9.02 -20.98
C TYR A 81 -2.86 9.32 -20.19
N PHE A 82 -2.81 9.34 -18.85
CA PHE A 82 -3.96 9.66 -18.01
C PHE A 82 -4.41 11.12 -18.12
N LYS A 83 -3.54 12.05 -18.54
CA LYS A 83 -3.94 13.44 -18.79
C LYS A 83 -4.68 13.59 -20.11
N ASP A 84 -4.28 12.84 -21.13
CA ASP A 84 -4.85 12.95 -22.48
C ASP A 84 -6.20 12.22 -22.61
N ASP A 85 -6.37 11.09 -21.92
CA ASP A 85 -7.55 10.20 -22.04
C ASP A 85 -8.79 10.64 -21.23
N SER A 86 -8.94 11.93 -20.88
CA SER A 86 -10.06 12.46 -20.07
C SER A 86 -10.20 11.80 -18.67
N LEU A 87 -9.17 11.10 -18.21
CA LEU A 87 -9.15 10.49 -16.87
C LEU A 87 -8.73 11.54 -15.83
N PRO A 88 -9.17 11.40 -14.56
CA PRO A 88 -8.76 12.32 -13.52
C PRO A 88 -7.24 12.38 -13.43
N SER A 89 -6.66 13.57 -13.35
CA SER A 89 -5.21 13.76 -13.28
C SER A 89 -4.64 13.07 -12.03
N ILE A 90 -4.02 11.90 -12.23
CA ILE A 90 -3.40 11.14 -11.15
C ILE A 90 -1.94 11.56 -11.01
N SER A 91 -1.52 11.85 -9.77
CA SER A 91 -0.11 12.13 -9.49
C SER A 91 0.79 10.92 -9.79
N ALA A 92 2.03 11.17 -10.21
CA ALA A 92 3.00 10.11 -10.51
C ALA A 92 3.27 9.19 -9.30
N THR A 93 3.25 9.74 -8.09
CA THR A 93 3.42 8.97 -6.84
C THR A 93 2.24 8.06 -6.58
N THR A 94 1.00 8.51 -6.84
CA THR A 94 -0.20 7.67 -6.77
C THR A 94 -0.14 6.54 -7.80
N ILE A 95 0.23 6.82 -9.05
CA ILE A 95 0.39 5.79 -10.10
C ILE A 95 1.42 4.75 -9.68
N HIS A 96 2.56 5.18 -9.13
CA HIS A 96 3.58 4.25 -8.65
C HIS A 96 3.04 3.30 -7.56
N ARG A 97 2.29 3.83 -6.59
CA ARG A 97 1.64 3.00 -5.55
C ARG A 97 0.61 2.04 -6.13
N MET A 98 -0.19 2.50 -7.10
CA MET A 98 -1.15 1.64 -7.79
C MET A 98 -0.46 0.46 -8.49
N LEU A 99 0.68 0.71 -9.14
CA LEU A 99 1.46 -0.36 -9.79
C LEU A 99 1.95 -1.39 -8.78
N LEU A 100 2.43 -0.94 -7.61
CA LEU A 100 2.85 -1.83 -6.53
C LEU A 100 1.68 -2.70 -6.02
N LYS A 101 0.49 -2.10 -5.82
CA LYS A 101 -0.71 -2.82 -5.38
C LYS A 101 -1.18 -3.86 -6.42
N VAL A 102 -1.07 -3.54 -7.71
CA VAL A 102 -1.35 -4.46 -8.83
C VAL A 102 -0.23 -5.49 -9.06
N ARG A 103 0.81 -5.51 -8.20
CA ARG A 103 1.98 -6.42 -8.28
C ARG A 103 2.79 -6.28 -9.56
N PHE A 104 2.80 -5.09 -10.16
CA PHE A 104 3.78 -4.73 -11.18
C PHE A 104 5.07 -4.29 -10.48
N ARG A 105 6.19 -4.92 -10.82
CA ARG A 105 7.51 -4.56 -10.29
C ARG A 105 8.35 -3.93 -11.38
N TYR A 106 8.99 -2.83 -11.05
CA TYR A 106 9.99 -2.23 -11.91
C TYR A 106 11.30 -3.04 -11.78
N LYS A 107 11.84 -3.48 -12.92
CA LYS A 107 13.14 -4.15 -12.98
C LYS A 107 14.04 -3.37 -13.93
N LYS A 108 15.18 -2.89 -13.43
CA LYS A 108 16.24 -2.36 -14.30
C LYS A 108 16.86 -3.55 -15.04
N LEU A 109 16.76 -3.60 -16.38
CA LEU A 109 17.68 -4.37 -17.20
C LEU A 109 18.63 -3.36 -17.84
N SER A 110 19.92 -3.70 -17.87
CA SER A 110 21.06 -2.83 -18.29
C SER A 110 20.67 -1.54 -19.02
N ARG A 111 20.33 -1.63 -20.32
CA ARG A 111 19.95 -0.50 -21.18
C ARG A 111 18.44 -0.24 -21.23
N ASN A 112 17.61 -1.17 -20.75
CA ASN A 112 16.16 -1.13 -20.84
C ASN A 112 15.50 -1.51 -19.51
N SER A 113 15.05 -0.52 -18.73
CA SER A 113 14.23 -0.82 -17.56
C SER A 113 12.82 -1.25 -17.97
N LEU A 114 12.35 -2.40 -17.49
CA LEU A 114 11.04 -2.95 -17.83
C LEU A 114 10.14 -3.08 -16.59
N LEU A 115 8.86 -2.81 -16.78
CA LEU A 115 7.82 -3.03 -15.79
C LEU A 115 7.25 -4.45 -15.98
N ILE A 116 7.64 -5.36 -15.09
CA ILE A 116 7.37 -6.80 -15.19
C ILE A 116 6.28 -7.16 -14.18
N LYS A 117 5.31 -7.98 -14.61
CA LYS A 117 4.32 -8.57 -13.69
C LYS A 117 5.01 -9.50 -12.69
N ALA A 118 4.51 -9.58 -11.46
CA ALA A 118 5.03 -10.55 -10.51
C ALA A 118 4.99 -11.98 -11.06
N ALA A 119 6.05 -12.76 -10.80
CA ALA A 119 6.26 -14.09 -11.39
C ALA A 119 5.10 -15.06 -11.13
N HIS A 120 4.49 -15.03 -9.94
CA HIS A 120 3.34 -15.87 -9.60
C HIS A 120 2.13 -15.58 -10.51
N ILE A 121 1.86 -14.31 -10.85
CA ILE A 121 0.75 -13.95 -11.76
C ILE A 121 0.98 -14.52 -13.16
N ILE A 122 2.23 -14.50 -13.63
CA ILE A 122 2.60 -15.08 -14.93
C ILE A 122 2.40 -16.60 -14.89
N GLN A 123 2.84 -17.26 -13.81
CA GLN A 123 2.68 -18.70 -13.62
C GLN A 123 1.20 -19.11 -13.59
N TRP A 124 0.36 -18.36 -12.87
CA TRP A 124 -1.08 -18.58 -12.82
C TRP A 124 -1.73 -18.44 -14.20
N ARG A 125 -1.36 -17.39 -14.96
CA ARG A 125 -1.83 -17.22 -16.34
C ARG A 125 -1.43 -18.39 -17.23
N ARG A 126 -0.18 -18.86 -17.14
CA ARG A 126 0.29 -20.03 -17.90
C ARG A 126 -0.46 -21.30 -17.51
N LYS A 127 -0.73 -21.51 -16.21
CA LYS A 127 -1.55 -22.64 -15.73
C LYS A 127 -2.96 -22.59 -16.31
N TYR A 128 -3.62 -21.44 -16.21
CA TYR A 128 -4.96 -21.21 -16.73
C TYR A 128 -5.06 -21.45 -18.25
N LEU A 129 -4.12 -20.93 -19.04
CA LEU A 129 -4.10 -21.14 -20.49
C LEU A 129 -3.89 -22.63 -20.85
N ARG A 130 -3.08 -23.36 -20.08
CA ARG A 130 -2.93 -24.82 -20.25
C ARG A 130 -4.24 -25.55 -19.96
N GLN A 131 -4.92 -25.19 -18.88
CA GLN A 131 -6.23 -25.78 -18.53
C GLN A 131 -7.27 -25.53 -19.63
N ILE A 132 -7.38 -24.31 -20.16
CA ILE A 132 -8.26 -24.02 -21.30
C ILE A 132 -7.93 -24.89 -22.51
N LYS A 133 -6.64 -25.06 -22.82
CA LYS A 133 -6.22 -25.87 -23.97
C LYS A 133 -6.62 -27.33 -23.80
N GLU A 134 -6.54 -27.86 -22.58
CA GLU A 134 -6.95 -29.23 -22.26
C GLU A 134 -8.46 -29.40 -22.40
N VAL A 135 -9.26 -28.49 -21.83
CA VAL A 135 -10.73 -28.50 -21.96
C VAL A 135 -11.16 -28.41 -23.43
N ARG A 136 -10.46 -27.62 -24.26
CA ARG A 136 -10.73 -27.51 -25.70
C ARG A 136 -10.33 -28.75 -26.50
N ARG A 137 -9.48 -29.63 -25.97
CA ARG A 137 -9.08 -30.89 -26.61
C ARG A 137 -10.09 -32.00 -26.31
N GLN A 138 -10.74 -31.94 -25.15
CA GLN A 138 -11.76 -32.89 -24.70
C GLN A 138 -13.16 -32.59 -25.23
N ARG A 139 -13.32 -31.51 -26.01
CA ARG A 139 -14.56 -31.06 -26.64
C ARG A 139 -14.43 -31.17 -28.14
#